data_AF-A0AAW0UEN7-F1
#
_entry.id   AF-A0AAW0UEN7-F1
#
_cell.length_a   1.000
_cell.length_b   1.000
_cell.length_c   1.000
_cell.angle_alpha   90.00
_cell.angle_beta   90.00
_cell.angle_gamma   90.00
#
_symmetry.space_group_name_H-M   'P 1'
#
loop_
_entity.id
_entity.type
_entity.pdbx_description
1 polymer ?
#
loop_
_entity_poly.entity_id
_entity_poly.type
_entity_poly.pdbx_seq_one_letter_code
_entity_poly.pdbx_strand_id
1 'polypeptide(L)'
;MLFEVFMQCKDWNCVTSNGAYFRERVNEKEEFIYAVYHAIKHSPLTQHVVLPAMYEVKPHHFTKIQVIEKAYEAKEMKLRNVYFQNNFTGTPNDIEQRVAYFREDIGVGTHHLMIHLENPFCHLPPLQKLKLDEPLKEGFNPQTTYKFGAPFPTRNDHIHLHDVDKVGRIHEIIHMEDRIHDAIAHSSMYNPNRKYYGNLTTLAYTMLDHQTDLKNKYDTLPGVLAHLEILLCYHAAWTLHKRIDNIFREHMDSLPPYTKQQLEFPGITVINLETYFEEYKYDLIKAFIDITTQTEFYDIYASMPRFNHKKFSCKINV
;
A
#
# COMPACT_ATOMS: atom_id res chain seq x y z
N MET A 1 19.65 -2.52 -8.81
CA MET A 1 20.95 -1.93 -8.47
C MET A 1 21.20 -1.87 -6.96
N LEU A 2 20.58 -0.98 -6.17
CA LEU A 2 20.91 -0.86 -4.72
C LEU A 2 20.60 -2.15 -3.93
N PHE A 3 19.43 -2.75 -4.16
CA PHE A 3 19.08 -4.05 -3.56
C PHE A 3 20.12 -5.15 -3.86
N GLU A 4 20.59 -5.22 -5.10
CA GLU A 4 21.57 -6.25 -5.51
C GLU A 4 22.91 -6.09 -4.79
N VAL A 5 23.33 -4.85 -4.52
CA VAL A 5 24.54 -4.58 -3.73
C VAL A 5 24.40 -5.16 -2.32
N PHE A 6 23.25 -4.97 -1.68
CA PHE A 6 22.98 -5.55 -0.36
C PHE A 6 22.91 -7.08 -0.40
N MET A 7 22.34 -7.67 -1.44
CA MET A 7 22.25 -9.14 -1.59
C MET A 7 23.60 -9.79 -1.89
N GLN A 8 24.57 -9.05 -2.42
CA GLN A 8 25.93 -9.54 -2.67
C GLN A 8 26.85 -9.43 -1.44
N CYS A 9 26.42 -8.78 -0.36
CA CYS A 9 27.19 -8.70 0.86
C CYS A 9 27.35 -10.07 1.53
N LYS A 10 28.58 -10.36 1.98
CA LYS A 10 28.93 -11.64 2.63
C LYS A 10 28.88 -11.57 4.15
N ASP A 11 28.93 -10.36 4.72
CA ASP A 11 28.94 -10.12 6.16
C ASP A 11 28.14 -8.88 6.55
N TRP A 12 27.87 -8.74 7.85
CA TRP A 12 27.12 -7.62 8.41
C TRP A 12 27.86 -6.29 8.22
N ASN A 13 29.19 -6.29 8.23
CA ASN A 13 30.00 -5.09 8.02
C ASN A 13 29.81 -4.53 6.61
N CYS A 14 29.72 -5.38 5.58
CA CYS A 14 29.37 -4.98 4.23
C CYS A 14 27.97 -4.36 4.17
N VAL A 15 26.97 -5.00 4.79
CA VAL A 15 25.58 -4.50 4.79
C VAL A 15 25.50 -3.12 5.45
N THR A 16 26.08 -2.97 6.63
CA THR A 16 26.08 -1.72 7.39
C THR A 16 26.89 -0.60 6.73
N SER A 17 28.07 -0.91 6.18
CA SER A 17 28.91 0.07 5.48
C SER A 17 28.25 0.57 4.20
N ASN A 18 27.69 -0.35 3.40
CA ASN A 18 26.90 0.04 2.21
C ASN A 18 25.64 0.81 2.61
N GLY A 19 24.97 0.40 3.69
CA GLY A 19 23.82 1.10 4.24
C GLY A 19 24.16 2.56 4.57
N ALA A 20 25.23 2.78 5.34
CA ALA A 20 25.71 4.11 5.67
C ALA A 20 26.17 4.90 4.43
N TYR A 21 26.84 4.23 3.49
CA TYR A 21 27.33 4.88 2.26
C TYR A 21 26.22 5.39 1.37
N PHE A 22 25.21 4.55 1.10
CA PHE A 22 24.10 4.88 0.20
C PHE A 22 23.06 5.76 0.86
N ARG A 23 22.90 5.71 2.19
CA ARG A 23 21.99 6.60 2.93
C ARG A 23 22.25 8.07 2.63
N GLU A 24 23.52 8.46 2.52
CA GLU A 24 23.94 9.85 2.32
C GLU A 24 24.01 10.26 0.83
N ARG A 25 23.80 9.33 -0.11
CA ARG A 25 24.08 9.52 -1.54
C ARG A 25 22.91 9.20 -2.46
N VAL A 26 21.97 8.40 -1.99
CA VAL A 26 20.78 7.98 -2.71
C VAL A 26 19.58 8.71 -2.10
N ASN A 27 18.50 8.84 -2.87
CA ASN A 27 17.25 9.36 -2.34
C ASN A 27 16.82 8.52 -1.12
N GLU A 28 16.87 9.14 0.06
CA GLU A 28 16.54 8.50 1.34
C GLU A 28 15.14 7.90 1.32
N LYS A 29 14.18 8.63 0.71
CA LYS A 29 12.75 8.46 0.97
C LYS A 29 12.17 7.25 0.28
N GLU A 30 12.51 7.06 -0.99
CA GLU A 30 11.88 6.00 -1.78
C GLU A 30 12.88 4.90 -2.08
N GLU A 31 14.01 5.24 -2.71
CA GLU A 31 14.94 4.24 -3.21
C GLU A 31 15.73 3.54 -2.10
N PHE A 32 16.27 4.32 -1.14
CA PHE A 32 17.07 3.76 -0.06
C PHE A 32 16.21 2.93 0.91
N ILE A 33 15.12 3.51 1.43
CA ILE A 33 14.21 2.79 2.34
C ILE A 33 13.66 1.53 1.69
N TYR A 34 13.17 1.61 0.44
CA TYR A 34 12.64 0.43 -0.26
C TYR A 34 13.70 -0.66 -0.44
N ALA A 35 14.90 -0.30 -0.92
CA ALA A 35 15.98 -1.27 -1.13
C ALA A 35 16.46 -1.91 0.17
N VAL A 36 16.57 -1.14 1.25
CA VAL A 36 16.99 -1.65 2.56
C VAL A 36 15.93 -2.56 3.17
N TYR A 37 14.65 -2.17 3.15
CA TYR A 37 13.56 -3.02 3.64
C TYR A 37 13.49 -4.34 2.88
N HIS A 38 13.60 -4.28 1.55
CA HIS A 38 13.63 -5.46 0.69
C HIS A 38 14.87 -6.33 0.99
N ALA A 39 16.06 -5.72 1.07
CA ALA A 39 17.29 -6.45 1.40
C ALA A 39 17.23 -7.12 2.78
N ILE A 40 16.69 -6.46 3.80
CA ILE A 40 16.57 -7.01 5.14
C ILE A 40 15.64 -8.22 5.18
N LYS A 41 14.57 -8.21 4.37
CA LYS A 41 13.62 -9.33 4.27
C LYS A 41 14.19 -10.54 3.54
N HIS A 42 15.03 -10.33 2.52
CA HIS A 42 15.53 -11.42 1.66
C HIS A 42 16.94 -11.90 2.03
N SER A 43 17.75 -11.09 2.70
CA SER A 43 19.13 -11.46 3.02
C SER A 43 19.19 -12.46 4.18
N PRO A 44 19.97 -13.55 4.05
CA PRO A 44 20.18 -14.48 5.16
C PRO A 44 20.92 -13.83 6.34
N LEU A 45 21.64 -12.73 6.11
CA LEU A 45 22.40 -12.02 7.14
C LEU A 45 21.50 -11.22 8.09
N THR A 46 20.24 -10.99 7.73
CA THR A 46 19.34 -10.05 8.42
C THR A 46 18.05 -10.70 8.92
N GLN A 47 17.98 -12.03 8.98
CA GLN A 47 16.76 -12.78 9.35
C GLN A 47 16.21 -12.43 10.74
N HIS A 48 17.04 -11.96 11.65
CA HIS A 48 16.65 -11.58 13.02
C HIS A 48 16.51 -10.07 13.22
N VAL A 49 16.65 -9.29 12.16
CA VAL A 49 16.49 -7.83 12.21
C VAL A 49 15.00 -7.50 12.17
N VAL A 50 14.52 -6.84 13.21
CA VAL A 50 13.15 -6.32 13.25
C VAL A 50 13.13 -4.97 12.54
N LEU A 51 12.36 -4.89 11.46
CA LEU A 51 12.14 -3.65 10.74
C LEU A 51 11.20 -2.74 11.55
N PRO A 52 11.49 -1.43 11.64
CA PRO A 52 10.54 -0.48 12.21
C PRO A 52 9.29 -0.39 11.33
N ALA A 53 8.17 0.00 11.93
CA ALA A 53 6.93 0.14 11.19
C ALA A 53 7.03 1.27 10.16
N MET A 54 6.45 1.07 8.97
CA MET A 54 6.61 2.05 7.89
C MET A 54 5.96 3.40 8.22
N TYR A 55 4.89 3.41 9.03
CA TYR A 55 4.27 4.64 9.51
C TYR A 55 5.13 5.45 10.48
N GLU A 56 6.15 4.85 11.12
CA GLU A 56 7.14 5.58 11.92
C GLU A 56 8.32 6.06 11.07
N VAL A 57 8.64 5.35 9.98
CA VAL A 57 9.74 5.72 9.06
C VAL A 57 9.30 6.80 8.07
N LYS A 58 8.07 6.71 7.55
CA LYS A 58 7.46 7.67 6.62
C LYS A 58 6.12 8.22 7.14
N PRO A 59 6.07 8.98 8.25
CA PRO A 59 4.80 9.42 8.82
C PRO A 59 3.90 10.20 7.84
N HIS A 60 4.48 11.00 6.94
CA HIS A 60 3.73 11.80 5.96
C HIS A 60 2.82 11.01 5.03
N HIS A 61 3.11 9.73 4.79
CA HIS A 61 2.28 8.88 3.93
C HIS A 61 1.03 8.41 4.69
N PHE A 62 1.12 8.26 6.02
CA PHE A 62 0.05 7.68 6.86
C PHE A 62 -0.72 8.74 7.67
N THR A 63 -0.19 9.95 7.77
CA THR A 63 -0.72 11.04 8.60
C THR A 63 -1.17 12.21 7.74
N LYS A 64 -2.36 12.74 8.05
CA LYS A 64 -2.96 13.85 7.30
C LYS A 64 -2.12 15.11 7.43
N ILE A 65 -2.12 15.95 6.39
CA ILE A 65 -1.35 17.20 6.33
C ILE A 65 -1.63 18.09 7.54
N GLN A 66 -2.90 18.24 7.93
CA GLN A 66 -3.33 19.08 9.05
C GLN A 66 -2.75 18.59 10.39
N VAL A 67 -2.54 17.28 10.53
CA VAL A 67 -1.96 16.68 11.74
C VAL A 67 -0.45 16.86 11.74
N ILE A 68 0.19 16.69 10.57
CA ILE A 68 1.62 16.97 10.39
C ILE A 68 1.93 18.45 10.67
N GLU A 69 1.14 19.39 10.13
CA GLU A 69 1.31 20.83 10.36
C GLU A 69 1.22 21.18 11.85
N LYS A 70 0.20 20.66 12.55
CA LYS A 70 0.08 20.81 14.02
C LYS A 70 1.26 20.21 14.78
N ALA A 71 1.79 19.08 14.31
CA ALA A 71 2.98 18.48 14.88
C ALA A 71 4.21 19.37 14.70
N TYR A 72 4.38 20.00 13.53
CA TYR A 72 5.44 20.98 13.29
C TYR A 72 5.29 22.21 14.19
N GLU A 73 4.07 22.76 14.32
CA GLU A 73 3.80 23.87 15.24
C GLU A 73 4.16 23.51 16.68
N ALA A 74 3.78 22.32 17.14
CA ALA A 74 4.12 21.83 18.48
C ALA A 74 5.63 21.68 18.70
N LYS A 75 6.36 21.22 17.67
CA LYS A 75 7.82 21.15 17.69
C LYS A 75 8.45 22.54 17.82
N GLU A 76 8.03 23.52 17.01
CA GLU A 76 8.53 24.90 17.06
C GLU A 76 8.25 25.55 18.43
N MET A 77 7.09 25.26 19.01
CA MET A 77 6.72 25.68 20.36
C MET A 77 7.44 24.90 21.48
N LYS A 78 8.26 23.90 21.13
CA LYS A 78 8.98 23.01 22.06
C LYS A 78 8.05 22.30 23.05
N LEU A 79 6.83 21.99 22.62
CA LEU A 79 5.90 21.19 23.41
C LEU A 79 6.41 19.76 23.53
N ARG A 80 6.05 19.09 24.63
CA ARG A 80 6.43 17.70 24.90
C ARG A 80 5.21 16.86 25.25
N ASN A 81 5.24 15.58 24.92
CA ASN A 81 4.17 14.62 25.23
C ASN A 81 2.80 15.04 24.67
N VAL A 82 2.78 15.52 23.42
CA VAL A 82 1.55 15.95 22.74
C VAL A 82 1.10 14.87 21.77
N TYR A 83 -0.20 14.66 21.66
CA TYR A 83 -0.76 13.78 20.65
C TYR A 83 -1.89 14.47 19.87
N PHE A 84 -1.95 14.19 18.58
CA PHE A 84 -2.93 14.76 17.67
C PHE A 84 -3.83 13.66 17.09
N GLN A 85 -5.14 13.91 17.05
CA GLN A 85 -6.09 12.97 16.49
C GLN A 85 -6.04 12.98 14.95
N ASN A 86 -5.79 11.81 14.36
CA ASN A 86 -5.66 11.56 12.94
C ASN A 86 -6.94 10.91 12.39
N ASN A 87 -7.98 11.73 12.22
CA ASN A 87 -9.29 11.29 11.75
C ASN A 87 -9.26 10.76 10.30
N PHE A 88 -10.23 9.92 9.93
CA PHE A 88 -10.39 9.38 8.58
C PHE A 88 -10.80 10.45 7.56
N THR A 89 -10.44 10.27 6.29
CA THR A 89 -10.82 11.20 5.21
C THR A 89 -12.29 11.05 4.81
N GLY A 90 -12.78 11.97 3.99
CA GLY A 90 -14.16 11.97 3.46
C GLY A 90 -15.16 12.76 4.30
N THR A 91 -16.43 12.69 3.88
CA THR A 91 -17.57 13.31 4.60
C THR A 91 -18.62 12.26 4.91
N PRO A 92 -19.51 12.46 5.92
CA PRO A 92 -20.49 11.44 6.29
C PRO A 92 -21.48 11.04 5.17
N ASN A 93 -21.60 11.88 4.14
CA ASN A 93 -22.43 11.62 2.97
C ASN A 93 -21.73 10.72 1.93
N ASP A 94 -20.41 10.60 2.01
CA ASP A 94 -19.62 9.71 1.18
C ASP A 94 -19.78 8.26 1.68
N ILE A 95 -20.26 7.38 0.80
CA ILE A 95 -20.44 5.97 1.13
C ILE A 95 -19.09 5.28 1.39
N GLU A 96 -18.04 5.73 0.70
CA GLU A 96 -16.70 5.17 0.82
C GLU A 96 -16.02 5.55 2.14
N GLN A 97 -16.42 6.67 2.75
CA GLN A 97 -15.96 7.02 4.10
C GLN A 97 -16.33 5.95 5.13
N ARG A 98 -17.44 5.21 4.94
CA ARG A 98 -17.91 4.18 5.89
C ARG A 98 -16.90 3.08 6.11
N VAL A 99 -16.03 2.83 5.13
CA VAL A 99 -14.96 1.81 5.18
C VAL A 99 -13.56 2.43 5.25
N ALA A 100 -13.46 3.74 5.49
CA ALA A 100 -12.17 4.43 5.65
C ALA A 100 -11.35 3.88 6.82
N TYR A 101 -12.01 3.37 7.87
CA TYR A 101 -11.33 2.73 9.00
C TYR A 101 -10.51 1.50 8.63
N PHE A 102 -10.82 0.86 7.50
CA PHE A 102 -10.06 -0.26 6.96
C PHE A 102 -9.06 0.19 5.90
N ARG A 103 -9.50 1.07 4.98
CA ARG A 103 -8.67 1.57 3.86
C ARG A 103 -7.50 2.44 4.31
N GLU A 104 -7.69 3.23 5.36
CA GLU A 104 -6.66 4.13 5.92
C GLU A 104 -6.03 3.58 7.20
N ASP A 105 -6.28 2.32 7.57
CA ASP A 105 -5.60 1.72 8.72
C ASP A 105 -4.10 1.61 8.44
N ILE A 106 -3.29 2.20 9.33
CA ILE A 106 -1.83 2.23 9.20
C ILE A 106 -1.20 0.84 9.21
N GLY A 107 -1.84 -0.13 9.87
CA GLY A 107 -1.40 -1.52 9.91
C GLY A 107 -1.77 -2.25 8.63
N VAL A 108 -2.95 -2.02 8.06
CA VAL A 108 -3.36 -2.59 6.76
C VAL A 108 -2.45 -2.07 5.63
N GLY A 109 -2.16 -0.76 5.59
CA GLY A 109 -1.22 -0.18 4.61
C GLY A 109 0.20 -0.72 4.77
N THR A 110 0.70 -0.83 6.00
CA THR A 110 2.02 -1.44 6.29
C THR A 110 2.03 -2.92 5.90
N HIS A 111 0.97 -3.66 6.19
CA HIS A 111 0.85 -5.07 5.85
C HIS A 111 0.87 -5.29 4.33
N HIS A 112 0.14 -4.47 3.57
CA HIS A 112 0.16 -4.51 2.12
C HIS A 112 1.58 -4.30 1.57
N LEU A 113 2.30 -3.28 2.04
CA LEU A 113 3.70 -3.10 1.67
C LEU A 113 4.56 -4.32 2.03
N MET A 114 4.40 -4.88 3.24
CA MET A 114 5.18 -6.05 3.67
C MET A 114 4.91 -7.27 2.80
N ILE A 115 3.66 -7.51 2.39
CA ILE A 115 3.32 -8.56 1.43
C ILE A 115 4.12 -8.32 0.14
N HIS A 116 4.10 -7.12 -0.43
CA HIS A 116 4.83 -6.83 -1.67
C HIS A 116 6.34 -6.95 -1.55
N LEU A 117 6.89 -6.66 -0.36
CA LEU A 117 8.31 -6.84 -0.08
C LEU A 117 8.69 -8.33 0.03
N GLU A 118 7.82 -9.18 0.58
CA GLU A 118 8.05 -10.62 0.74
C GLU A 118 7.73 -11.40 -0.54
N ASN A 119 6.63 -11.04 -1.19
CA ASN A 119 6.11 -11.63 -2.41
C ASN A 119 5.41 -10.53 -3.25
N PRO A 120 6.02 -10.06 -4.35
CA PRO A 120 5.49 -8.96 -5.16
C PRO A 120 4.13 -9.19 -5.86
N PHE A 121 3.45 -10.32 -5.59
CA PHE A 121 2.30 -10.78 -6.37
C PHE A 121 1.24 -11.46 -5.47
N CYS A 122 0.39 -10.70 -4.75
CA CYS A 122 -0.75 -11.27 -4.00
C CYS A 122 -2.00 -10.36 -4.04
N HIS A 123 -3.18 -11.00 -4.03
CA HIS A 123 -4.51 -10.43 -4.31
C HIS A 123 -5.43 -10.34 -3.07
N LEU A 124 -6.50 -9.54 -3.19
CA LEU A 124 -7.43 -9.12 -2.13
C LEU A 124 -8.92 -9.32 -2.54
N PRO A 125 -9.88 -9.30 -1.57
CA PRO A 125 -11.25 -9.85 -1.70
C PRO A 125 -12.26 -9.00 -2.53
N PRO A 126 -13.52 -9.45 -2.74
CA PRO A 126 -14.33 -9.00 -3.88
C PRO A 126 -14.99 -7.63 -3.72
N LEU A 127 -14.87 -6.78 -4.75
CA LEU A 127 -15.53 -5.48 -4.89
C LEU A 127 -16.23 -5.33 -6.26
N GLN A 128 -16.58 -4.11 -6.67
CA GLN A 128 -17.02 -3.82 -8.03
C GLN A 128 -15.81 -3.79 -8.97
N LYS A 129 -15.89 -4.46 -10.13
CA LYS A 129 -14.79 -4.45 -11.11
C LYS A 129 -14.64 -3.07 -11.76
N LEU A 130 -13.39 -2.65 -11.99
CA LEU A 130 -13.10 -1.48 -12.82
C LEU A 130 -13.60 -1.73 -14.25
N LYS A 131 -14.36 -0.78 -14.79
CA LYS A 131 -14.78 -0.74 -16.19
C LYS A 131 -14.02 0.39 -16.88
N LEU A 132 -13.35 0.09 -17.99
CA LEU A 132 -12.46 1.04 -18.68
C LEU A 132 -13.22 1.99 -19.61
N ASP A 133 -14.44 1.60 -19.99
CA ASP A 133 -15.35 2.30 -20.91
C ASP A 133 -16.35 3.23 -20.19
N GLU A 134 -16.56 3.02 -18.90
CA GLU A 134 -17.45 3.85 -18.06
C GLU A 134 -16.65 4.90 -17.29
N PRO A 135 -17.25 6.07 -16.98
CA PRO A 135 -16.61 7.05 -16.11
C PRO A 135 -16.40 6.44 -14.73
N LEU A 136 -15.22 6.68 -14.18
CA LEU A 136 -14.88 6.28 -12.85
C LEU A 136 -15.60 7.18 -11.85
N LYS A 137 -16.64 6.62 -11.22
CA LYS A 137 -17.57 7.36 -10.35
C LYS A 137 -16.88 8.03 -9.16
N GLU A 138 -15.94 7.33 -8.53
CA GLU A 138 -15.36 7.70 -7.24
C GLU A 138 -13.98 8.34 -7.41
N GLY A 139 -13.87 9.63 -7.12
CA GLY A 139 -12.62 10.36 -6.97
C GLY A 139 -11.90 10.00 -5.67
N PHE A 140 -10.86 10.76 -5.34
CA PHE A 140 -10.19 10.67 -4.04
C PHE A 140 -9.32 11.90 -3.79
N ASN A 141 -9.42 12.45 -2.58
CA ASN A 141 -8.52 13.48 -2.06
C ASN A 141 -7.71 12.90 -0.89
N PRO A 142 -6.40 12.65 -1.08
CA PRO A 142 -5.57 12.00 -0.07
C PRO A 142 -5.41 12.79 1.23
N GLN A 143 -5.53 14.13 1.20
CA GLN A 143 -5.25 15.01 2.34
C GLN A 143 -3.88 14.77 3.02
N THR A 144 -2.93 14.22 2.27
CA THR A 144 -1.56 13.91 2.69
C THR A 144 -0.54 14.62 1.80
N THR A 145 0.70 14.68 2.24
CA THR A 145 1.80 15.37 1.54
C THR A 145 3.04 14.51 1.46
N TYR A 146 3.91 14.86 0.51
CA TYR A 146 5.30 14.43 0.59
C TYR A 146 6.05 15.25 1.64
N LYS A 147 7.01 14.63 2.34
CA LYS A 147 7.86 15.29 3.36
C LYS A 147 8.54 16.58 2.86
N PHE A 148 8.91 16.63 1.57
CA PHE A 148 9.53 17.81 0.96
C PHE A 148 8.90 18.09 -0.41
N GLY A 149 7.58 18.19 -0.47
CA GLY A 149 6.90 18.34 -1.75
C GLY A 149 5.47 18.85 -1.64
N ALA A 150 4.83 18.86 -2.81
CA ALA A 150 3.43 19.20 -2.96
C ALA A 150 2.52 18.16 -2.29
N PRO A 151 1.26 18.51 -1.98
CA PRO A 151 0.25 17.52 -1.64
C PRO A 151 0.11 16.46 -2.72
N PHE A 152 -0.31 15.25 -2.33
CA PHE A 152 -0.62 14.22 -3.31
C PHE A 152 -1.74 14.71 -4.25
N PRO A 153 -1.66 14.39 -5.56
CA PRO A 153 -2.67 14.79 -6.52
C PRO A 153 -4.06 14.27 -6.12
N THR A 154 -5.05 15.15 -6.20
CA THR A 154 -6.46 14.82 -6.01
C THR A 154 -7.08 14.42 -7.35
N ARG A 155 -7.89 13.36 -7.34
CA ARG A 155 -8.69 12.97 -8.50
C ARG A 155 -10.15 13.30 -8.24
N ASN A 156 -10.78 13.99 -9.19
CA ASN A 156 -12.20 14.31 -9.12
C ASN A 156 -13.07 13.08 -9.40
N ASP A 157 -14.33 13.17 -8.99
CA ASP A 157 -15.35 12.18 -9.28
C ASP A 157 -15.74 12.19 -10.78
N HIS A 158 -16.28 11.07 -11.25
CA HIS A 158 -16.87 10.90 -12.60
C HIS A 158 -15.91 11.20 -13.77
N ILE A 159 -14.61 10.91 -13.62
CA ILE A 159 -13.66 11.11 -14.72
C ILE A 159 -13.73 9.99 -15.75
N HIS A 160 -13.59 10.33 -17.03
CA HIS A 160 -13.35 9.34 -18.07
C HIS A 160 -11.85 9.00 -18.12
N LEU A 161 -11.54 7.72 -18.28
CA LEU A 161 -10.15 7.29 -18.44
C LEU A 161 -9.65 7.66 -19.83
N HIS A 162 -8.42 8.15 -19.90
CA HIS A 162 -7.75 8.51 -21.14
C HIS A 162 -6.37 7.86 -21.25
N ASP A 163 -5.87 7.77 -22.47
CA ASP A 163 -4.49 7.39 -22.76
C ASP A 163 -3.52 8.37 -22.09
N VAL A 164 -2.38 7.85 -21.61
CA VAL A 164 -1.39 8.63 -20.87
C VAL A 164 -0.09 8.68 -21.66
N ASP A 165 0.37 9.88 -21.98
CA ASP A 165 1.59 10.10 -22.77
C ASP A 165 2.79 9.48 -22.05
N LYS A 166 3.62 8.72 -22.79
CA LYS A 166 4.83 8.03 -22.32
C LYS A 166 4.60 6.92 -21.27
N VAL A 167 3.35 6.61 -20.92
CA VAL A 167 3.01 5.51 -20.00
C VAL A 167 2.36 4.35 -20.76
N GLY A 168 1.26 4.60 -21.46
CA GLY A 168 0.53 3.56 -22.18
C GLY A 168 -0.88 3.95 -22.59
N ARG A 169 -1.54 3.05 -23.31
CA ARG A 169 -2.90 3.26 -23.85
C ARG A 169 -3.91 2.29 -23.24
N ILE A 170 -5.17 2.69 -23.19
CA ILE A 170 -6.24 1.84 -22.63
C ILE A 170 -6.35 0.53 -23.40
N HIS A 171 -6.16 0.58 -24.73
CA HIS A 171 -6.20 -0.63 -25.56
C HIS A 171 -5.08 -1.63 -25.23
N GLU A 172 -3.95 -1.17 -24.67
CA GLU A 172 -2.86 -2.06 -24.24
C GLU A 172 -3.25 -2.85 -22.99
N ILE A 173 -3.98 -2.24 -22.04
CA ILE A 173 -4.55 -2.93 -20.87
C ILE A 173 -5.49 -4.03 -21.35
N ILE A 174 -6.40 -3.72 -22.28
CA ILE A 174 -7.35 -4.69 -22.83
C ILE A 174 -6.61 -5.87 -23.49
N HIS A 175 -5.61 -5.60 -24.34
CA HIS A 175 -4.86 -6.69 -24.97
C HIS A 175 -4.02 -7.50 -23.99
N MET A 176 -3.48 -6.90 -22.93
CA MET A 176 -2.76 -7.65 -21.90
C MET A 176 -3.71 -8.58 -21.14
N GLU A 177 -4.93 -8.12 -20.85
CA GLU A 177 -5.98 -8.96 -20.26
C GLU A 177 -6.36 -10.11 -21.19
N ASP A 178 -6.64 -9.84 -22.47
CA ASP A 178 -6.99 -10.86 -23.47
C ASP A 178 -5.91 -11.96 -23.53
N ARG A 179 -4.62 -11.57 -23.55
CA ARG A 179 -3.49 -12.52 -23.53
C ARG A 179 -3.48 -13.37 -22.27
N ILE A 180 -3.80 -12.80 -21.11
CA ILE A 180 -3.85 -13.54 -19.85
C ILE A 180 -5.04 -14.52 -19.86
N HIS A 181 -6.20 -14.09 -20.35
CA HIS A 181 -7.36 -14.97 -20.53
C HIS A 181 -7.03 -16.14 -21.47
N ASP A 182 -6.36 -15.86 -22.60
CA ASP A 182 -5.87 -16.90 -23.51
C ASP A 182 -4.90 -17.85 -22.79
N ALA A 183 -3.92 -17.34 -22.06
CA ALA A 183 -2.94 -18.18 -21.35
C ALA A 183 -3.58 -19.09 -20.29
N ILE A 184 -4.58 -18.57 -19.58
CA ILE A 184 -5.38 -19.33 -18.60
C ILE A 184 -6.17 -20.43 -19.31
N ALA A 185 -6.83 -20.11 -20.44
CA ALA A 185 -7.55 -21.09 -21.24
C ALA A 185 -6.65 -22.24 -21.72
N HIS A 186 -5.35 -21.98 -21.93
CA HIS A 186 -4.36 -22.97 -22.37
C HIS A 186 -3.57 -23.63 -21.21
N SER A 187 -3.94 -23.40 -19.93
CA SER A 187 -3.36 -24.04 -18.72
C SER A 187 -1.82 -23.94 -18.57
N SER A 188 -1.23 -22.78 -18.84
CA SER A 188 0.22 -22.57 -18.67
C SER A 188 0.61 -22.28 -17.20
N MET A 189 1.15 -23.28 -16.49
CA MET A 189 1.49 -23.19 -15.05
C MET A 189 2.67 -22.27 -14.69
N TYR A 190 3.50 -21.84 -15.64
CA TYR A 190 4.60 -20.90 -15.37
C TYR A 190 4.80 -19.94 -16.54
N ASN A 191 5.01 -18.65 -16.24
CA ASN A 191 5.13 -17.60 -17.25
C ASN A 191 6.60 -17.18 -17.46
N PRO A 192 7.30 -17.69 -18.50
CA PRO A 192 8.67 -17.28 -18.79
C PRO A 192 8.77 -15.97 -19.60
N ASN A 193 7.65 -15.46 -20.17
CA ASN A 193 7.73 -14.41 -21.20
C ASN A 193 7.17 -13.06 -20.77
N ARG A 194 7.94 -12.36 -19.93
CA ARG A 194 7.66 -10.98 -19.48
C ARG A 194 7.47 -9.99 -20.63
N LYS A 195 8.11 -10.21 -21.79
CA LYS A 195 7.97 -9.32 -22.96
C LYS A 195 6.61 -9.48 -23.65
N TYR A 196 6.02 -10.66 -23.61
CA TYR A 196 4.74 -10.95 -24.28
C TYR A 196 3.53 -10.54 -23.43
N TYR A 197 3.53 -10.87 -22.14
CA TYR A 197 2.41 -10.56 -21.24
C TYR A 197 2.51 -9.18 -20.58
N GLY A 198 3.70 -8.58 -20.51
CA GLY A 198 3.92 -7.31 -19.84
C GLY A 198 3.71 -7.40 -18.32
N ASN A 199 3.43 -6.25 -17.70
CA ASN A 199 3.01 -6.15 -16.30
C ASN A 199 1.71 -5.32 -16.25
N LEU A 200 0.59 -6.01 -16.40
CA LEU A 200 -0.75 -5.43 -16.43
C LEU A 200 -1.02 -4.57 -15.19
N THR A 201 -0.72 -5.09 -14.00
CA THR A 201 -0.99 -4.43 -12.72
C THR A 201 -0.24 -3.11 -12.60
N THR A 202 1.07 -3.11 -12.87
CA THR A 202 1.87 -1.88 -12.81
C THR A 202 1.43 -0.87 -13.87
N LEU A 203 1.19 -1.32 -15.11
CA LEU A 203 0.71 -0.43 -16.17
C LEU A 203 -0.62 0.22 -15.79
N ALA A 204 -1.57 -0.57 -15.29
CA ALA A 204 -2.89 -0.07 -14.89
C ALA A 204 -2.82 0.90 -13.71
N TYR A 205 -1.98 0.64 -12.70
CA TYR A 205 -1.78 1.60 -11.61
C TYR A 205 -1.16 2.90 -12.10
N THR A 206 -0.07 2.84 -12.89
CA THR A 206 0.57 4.04 -13.42
C THR A 206 -0.38 4.83 -14.32
N MET A 207 -1.16 4.15 -15.17
CA MET A 207 -2.16 4.82 -16.00
C MET A 207 -3.25 5.50 -15.16
N LEU A 208 -3.74 4.86 -14.09
CA LEU A 208 -4.74 5.45 -13.20
C LEU A 208 -4.19 6.64 -12.39
N ASP A 209 -2.92 6.56 -11.99
CA ASP A 209 -2.24 7.60 -11.21
C ASP A 209 -2.06 8.89 -12.02
N HIS A 210 -1.70 8.76 -13.31
CA HIS A 210 -1.47 9.87 -14.22
C HIS A 210 -2.75 10.47 -14.85
N GLN A 211 -3.95 10.04 -14.44
CA GLN A 211 -5.21 10.60 -14.97
C GLN A 211 -5.39 12.09 -14.64
N THR A 212 -4.68 12.61 -13.65
CA THR A 212 -4.69 14.03 -13.25
C THR A 212 -3.76 14.91 -14.10
N ASP A 213 -2.72 14.33 -14.72
CA ASP A 213 -1.77 15.00 -15.62
C ASP A 213 -1.33 14.08 -16.78
N LEU A 214 -2.26 13.84 -17.71
CA LEU A 214 -2.10 12.89 -18.82
C LEU A 214 -0.87 13.14 -19.69
N LYS A 215 -0.43 14.40 -19.80
CA LYS A 215 0.68 14.83 -20.68
C LYS A 215 1.97 15.13 -19.93
N ASN A 216 1.98 14.91 -18.61
CA ASN A 216 3.05 15.34 -17.72
C ASN A 216 3.40 16.83 -17.92
N LYS A 217 2.39 17.68 -18.13
CA LYS A 217 2.58 19.11 -18.41
C LYS A 217 2.92 19.90 -17.15
N TYR A 218 2.39 19.44 -16.02
CA TYR A 218 2.50 20.10 -14.73
C TYR A 218 3.58 19.49 -13.84
N ASP A 219 4.26 18.43 -14.32
CA ASP A 219 5.28 17.68 -13.60
C ASP A 219 4.80 17.25 -12.21
N THR A 220 3.53 16.80 -12.16
CA THR A 220 2.90 16.39 -10.91
C THR A 220 3.67 15.23 -10.31
N LEU A 221 3.97 15.32 -9.02
CA LEU A 221 4.52 14.20 -8.26
C LEU A 221 3.58 12.98 -8.34
N PRO A 222 4.12 11.75 -8.23
CA PRO A 222 3.29 10.56 -8.24
C PRO A 222 2.15 10.63 -7.22
N GLY A 223 1.02 10.05 -7.56
CA GLY A 223 -0.13 9.96 -6.69
C GLY A 223 -0.07 8.75 -5.77
N VAL A 224 -1.19 8.52 -5.09
CA VAL A 224 -1.34 7.47 -4.07
C VAL A 224 -1.18 6.07 -4.66
N LEU A 225 -1.50 5.88 -5.95
CA LEU A 225 -1.40 4.57 -6.60
C LEU A 225 0.04 4.17 -6.94
N ALA A 226 0.97 5.12 -6.92
CA ALA A 226 2.40 4.83 -7.09
C ALA A 226 3.05 4.26 -5.82
N HIS A 227 2.40 4.37 -4.66
CA HIS A 227 2.96 4.02 -3.36
C HIS A 227 2.20 2.88 -2.69
N LEU A 228 2.87 1.74 -2.51
CA LEU A 228 2.26 0.53 -1.99
C LEU A 228 1.71 0.71 -0.57
N GLU A 229 2.34 1.53 0.26
CA GLU A 229 1.90 1.81 1.63
C GLU A 229 0.52 2.48 1.71
N ILE A 230 0.12 3.24 0.70
CA ILE A 230 -1.10 4.06 0.70
C ILE A 230 -2.06 3.70 -0.43
N LEU A 231 -1.68 2.79 -1.32
CA LEU A 231 -2.49 2.30 -2.43
C LEU A 231 -3.88 1.84 -1.97
N LEU A 232 -3.97 1.18 -0.80
CA LEU A 232 -5.23 0.70 -0.23
C LEU A 232 -6.15 1.82 0.25
N CYS A 233 -5.64 3.03 0.46
CA CYS A 233 -6.47 4.20 0.76
C CYS A 233 -7.35 4.58 -0.44
N TYR A 234 -7.10 4.05 -1.64
CA TYR A 234 -7.73 4.48 -2.88
C TYR A 234 -8.78 3.50 -3.41
N HIS A 235 -10.03 3.92 -3.57
CA HIS A 235 -11.10 3.03 -4.05
C HIS A 235 -10.80 2.40 -5.41
N ALA A 236 -10.24 3.17 -6.37
CA ALA A 236 -9.94 2.62 -7.69
C ALA A 236 -8.81 1.57 -7.67
N ALA A 237 -7.97 1.54 -6.63
CA ALA A 237 -7.00 0.46 -6.48
C ALA A 237 -7.72 -0.87 -6.24
N TRP A 238 -8.78 -0.82 -5.44
CA TRP A 238 -9.58 -2.00 -5.13
C TRP A 238 -10.44 -2.47 -6.30
N THR A 239 -11.02 -1.55 -7.09
CA THR A 239 -11.78 -1.92 -8.28
C THR A 239 -10.88 -2.51 -9.36
N LEU A 240 -9.63 -2.03 -9.47
CA LEU A 240 -8.60 -2.61 -10.33
C LEU A 240 -8.16 -4.00 -9.83
N HIS A 241 -7.83 -4.13 -8.54
CA HIS A 241 -7.53 -5.43 -7.94
C HIS A 241 -8.65 -6.42 -8.19
N LYS A 242 -9.90 -5.98 -8.10
CA LYS A 242 -11.06 -6.82 -8.36
C LYS A 242 -11.18 -7.24 -9.82
N ARG A 243 -10.90 -6.33 -10.76
CA ARG A 243 -10.86 -6.66 -12.18
C ARG A 243 -9.86 -7.79 -12.44
N ILE A 244 -8.69 -7.71 -11.82
CA ILE A 244 -7.65 -8.74 -11.89
C ILE A 244 -8.07 -10.03 -11.17
N ASP A 245 -8.63 -9.95 -9.96
CA ASP A 245 -9.13 -11.10 -9.19
C ASP A 245 -10.20 -11.88 -9.96
N ASN A 246 -11.05 -11.20 -10.74
CA ASN A 246 -12.04 -11.87 -11.56
C ASN A 246 -11.42 -12.75 -12.65
N ILE A 247 -10.28 -12.38 -13.21
CA ILE A 247 -9.55 -13.20 -14.19
C ILE A 247 -9.13 -14.53 -13.55
N PHE A 248 -8.61 -14.49 -12.33
CA PHE A 248 -8.27 -15.71 -11.57
C PHE A 248 -9.50 -16.49 -11.13
N ARG A 249 -10.58 -15.80 -10.76
CA ARG A 249 -11.83 -16.42 -10.37
C ARG A 249 -12.45 -17.24 -11.49
N GLU A 250 -12.44 -16.72 -12.72
CA GLU A 250 -12.91 -17.46 -13.89
C GLU A 250 -12.18 -18.80 -14.07
N HIS A 251 -10.87 -18.82 -13.80
CA HIS A 251 -10.11 -20.08 -13.76
C HIS A 251 -10.52 -20.96 -12.58
N MET A 252 -10.59 -20.42 -11.37
CA MET A 252 -10.96 -21.19 -10.18
C MET A 252 -12.37 -21.79 -10.27
N ASP A 253 -13.30 -21.09 -10.92
CA ASP A 253 -14.67 -21.55 -11.16
C ASP A 253 -14.72 -22.68 -12.21
N SER A 254 -13.67 -22.86 -13.02
CA SER A 254 -13.53 -24.00 -13.95
C SER A 254 -13.11 -25.30 -13.24
N LEU A 255 -12.60 -25.20 -12.01
CA LEU A 255 -12.18 -26.36 -11.23
C LEU A 255 -13.39 -27.06 -10.60
N PRO A 256 -13.33 -28.39 -10.40
CA PRO A 256 -14.42 -29.11 -9.77
C PRO A 256 -14.65 -28.60 -8.33
N PRO A 257 -15.90 -28.30 -7.93
CA PRO A 257 -16.19 -27.84 -6.58
C PRO A 257 -15.92 -28.96 -5.58
N TYR A 258 -15.45 -28.60 -4.39
CA TYR A 258 -15.25 -29.54 -3.30
C TYR A 258 -16.56 -30.23 -2.91
N THR A 259 -16.50 -31.52 -2.61
CA THR A 259 -17.65 -32.29 -2.14
C THR A 259 -17.90 -32.04 -0.66
N LYS A 260 -19.14 -32.29 -0.21
CA LYS A 260 -19.48 -32.20 1.22
C LYS A 260 -18.53 -33.03 2.08
N GLN A 261 -18.16 -34.24 1.65
CA GLN A 261 -17.25 -35.13 2.38
C GLN A 261 -15.83 -34.58 2.50
N GLN A 262 -15.38 -33.75 1.54
CA GLN A 262 -14.07 -33.10 1.60
C GLN A 262 -14.05 -31.88 2.54
N LEU A 263 -15.22 -31.28 2.81
CA LEU A 263 -15.37 -30.07 3.61
C LEU A 263 -15.94 -30.32 5.02
N GLU A 264 -16.65 -31.42 5.21
CA GLU A 264 -17.36 -31.73 6.45
C GLU A 264 -16.33 -32.08 7.53
N PHE A 265 -16.12 -31.12 8.44
CA PHE A 265 -15.39 -31.32 9.68
C PHE A 265 -16.40 -31.26 10.85
N PRO A 266 -17.08 -32.38 11.17
CA PRO A 266 -18.12 -32.40 12.20
C PRO A 266 -17.49 -32.14 13.57
N GLY A 267 -18.08 -31.24 14.37
CA GLY A 267 -17.62 -30.93 15.73
C GLY A 267 -17.07 -29.52 15.96
N ILE A 268 -17.07 -28.65 14.93
CA ILE A 268 -16.69 -27.24 15.08
C ILE A 268 -17.93 -26.36 15.23
N THR A 269 -18.01 -25.61 16.33
CA THR A 269 -19.01 -24.56 16.54
C THR A 269 -18.32 -23.25 16.92
N VAL A 270 -18.64 -22.17 16.20
CA VAL A 270 -18.17 -20.81 16.54
C VAL A 270 -19.16 -20.21 17.53
N ILE A 271 -18.69 -19.85 18.72
CA ILE A 271 -19.56 -19.53 19.86
C ILE A 271 -19.97 -18.05 19.85
N ASN A 272 -19.00 -17.14 19.76
CA ASN A 272 -19.24 -15.69 19.75
C ASN A 272 -17.99 -14.92 19.28
N LEU A 273 -18.17 -13.85 18.51
CA LEU A 273 -17.11 -12.96 18.03
C LEU A 273 -17.53 -11.51 18.31
N GLU A 274 -16.68 -10.77 19.02
CA GLU A 274 -16.93 -9.38 19.37
C GLU A 274 -15.79 -8.47 18.89
N THR A 275 -16.15 -7.38 18.24
CA THR A 275 -15.23 -6.38 17.66
C THR A 275 -15.43 -5.03 18.32
N TYR A 276 -14.37 -4.23 18.42
CA TYR A 276 -14.38 -2.91 19.01
C TYR A 276 -13.33 -2.00 18.36
N PHE A 277 -13.40 -0.69 18.62
CA PHE A 277 -12.35 0.25 18.26
C PHE A 277 -11.49 0.57 19.48
N GLU A 278 -10.18 0.65 19.29
CA GLU A 278 -9.23 1.09 20.31
C GLU A 278 -8.35 2.23 19.79
N GLU A 279 -8.02 3.17 20.66
CA GLU A 279 -7.09 4.25 20.31
C GLU A 279 -5.67 3.72 20.23
N TYR A 280 -5.03 3.91 19.08
CA TYR A 280 -3.64 3.54 18.84
C TYR A 280 -2.80 4.78 18.57
N LYS A 281 -1.63 4.85 19.21
CA LYS A 281 -0.69 5.98 19.10
C LYS A 281 0.58 5.57 18.37
N TYR A 282 1.10 6.45 17.53
CA TYR A 282 2.36 6.25 16.81
C TYR A 282 3.18 7.54 16.75
N ASP A 283 4.51 7.41 16.70
CA ASP A 283 5.47 8.51 16.81
C ASP A 283 5.62 9.28 15.47
N LEU A 284 5.64 10.62 15.55
CA LEU A 284 5.84 11.53 14.42
C LEU A 284 7.27 12.09 14.33
N ILE A 285 8.21 11.64 15.15
CA ILE A 285 9.58 12.20 15.20
C ILE A 285 10.29 12.23 13.84
N LYS A 286 10.09 11.21 12.99
CA LYS A 286 10.69 11.15 11.64
C LYS A 286 9.98 12.04 10.61
N ALA A 287 8.82 12.61 10.96
CA ALA A 287 8.19 13.63 10.15
C ALA A 287 9.07 14.87 10.09
N PHE A 288 9.70 15.25 11.19
CA PHE A 288 10.42 16.51 11.26
C PHE A 288 11.68 16.51 10.39
N ILE A 289 12.02 17.71 9.91
CA ILE A 289 13.31 18.02 9.30
C ILE A 289 14.16 18.60 10.42
N ASP A 290 15.13 17.84 10.92
CA ASP A 290 16.11 18.32 11.88
C ASP A 290 17.37 18.78 11.14
N ILE A 291 17.66 20.07 11.23
CA ILE A 291 18.88 20.67 10.69
C ILE A 291 20.01 20.59 11.74
N THR A 292 19.68 20.27 12.99
CA THR A 292 20.60 20.18 14.12
C THR A 292 21.08 18.75 14.37
N THR A 293 22.35 18.60 14.75
CA THR A 293 22.99 17.31 15.06
C THR A 293 22.58 16.73 16.43
N GLN A 294 21.76 17.44 17.21
CA GLN A 294 21.23 16.96 18.48
C GLN A 294 19.80 16.47 18.29
N THR A 295 19.57 15.19 18.57
CA THR A 295 18.24 14.58 18.59
C THR A 295 17.54 14.98 19.89
N GLU A 296 16.68 15.98 19.84
CA GLU A 296 15.75 16.22 20.94
C GLU A 296 14.52 15.33 20.75
N PHE A 297 14.18 14.55 21.77
CA PHE A 297 12.94 13.77 21.79
C PHE A 297 11.80 14.70 22.18
N TYR A 298 10.90 14.97 21.22
CA TYR A 298 9.75 15.85 21.41
C TYR A 298 8.51 15.11 21.94
N ASP A 299 8.49 13.77 21.92
CA ASP A 299 7.34 12.96 22.33
C ASP A 299 6.03 13.46 21.67
N ILE A 300 6.07 13.64 20.34
CA ILE A 300 4.92 14.09 19.53
C ILE A 300 4.35 12.90 18.78
N TYR A 301 3.09 12.59 19.07
CA TYR A 301 2.41 11.40 18.57
C TYR A 301 1.19 11.77 17.71
N ALA A 302 0.81 10.87 16.82
CA ALA A 302 -0.55 10.84 16.26
C ALA A 302 -1.34 9.71 16.93
N SER A 303 -2.65 9.91 17.10
CA SER A 303 -3.60 8.92 17.62
C SER A 303 -4.67 8.65 16.57
N MET A 304 -5.15 7.42 16.47
CA MET A 304 -6.34 7.10 15.69
C MET A 304 -7.07 5.87 16.25
N PRO A 305 -8.41 5.79 16.11
CA PRO A 305 -9.14 4.58 16.43
C PRO A 305 -8.85 3.49 15.40
N ARG A 306 -8.47 2.30 15.87
CA ARG A 306 -8.21 1.11 15.04
C ARG A 306 -9.17 -0.01 15.39
N PHE A 307 -9.56 -0.77 14.37
CA PHE A 307 -10.44 -1.91 14.53
C PHE A 307 -9.70 -3.06 15.22
N ASN A 308 -10.30 -3.63 16.26
CA ASN A 308 -9.77 -4.77 17.01
C ASN A 308 -10.89 -5.75 17.39
N HIS A 309 -10.52 -6.90 17.92
CA HIS A 309 -11.46 -7.93 18.36
C HIS A 309 -11.06 -8.49 19.73
N LYS A 310 -12.04 -8.95 20.50
CA LYS A 310 -11.76 -9.64 21.76
C LYS A 310 -11.10 -10.99 21.47
N LYS A 311 -10.22 -11.43 22.37
CA LYS A 311 -9.63 -12.76 22.31
C LYS A 311 -10.75 -13.81 22.38
N PHE A 312 -10.80 -14.70 21.40
CA PHE A 312 -11.73 -15.82 21.37
C PHE A 312 -10.97 -17.14 21.36
N SER A 313 -11.66 -18.24 21.66
CA SER A 313 -11.12 -19.60 21.57
C SER A 313 -12.04 -20.44 20.69
N CYS A 314 -11.47 -21.15 19.73
CA CYS A 314 -12.19 -22.16 18.97
C CYS A 314 -12.06 -23.49 19.72
N LYS A 315 -13.19 -24.11 20.06
CA LYS A 315 -13.21 -25.47 20.58
C LYS A 315 -13.46 -26.41 19.42
N ILE A 316 -12.43 -27.15 19.05
CA ILE A 316 -12.50 -28.20 18.03
C ILE A 316 -12.58 -29.52 18.80
N ASN A 317 -13.76 -30.14 18.79
CA ASN A 317 -13.90 -31.50 19.33
C ASN A 317 -13.53 -32.46 18.19
N VAL A 318 -12.34 -33.05 18.28
CA VAL A 318 -11.83 -34.06 17.33
C VAL A 318 -12.09 -35.46 17.87
#